data_AF-A0A3S5BG38-F1
#
_entry.id   AF-A0A3S5BG38-F1
#
_cell.length_a   1.000
_cell.length_b   1.000
_cell.length_c   1.000
_cell.angle_alpha   90.00
_cell.angle_beta   90.00
_cell.angle_gamma   90.00
#
_symmetry.space_group_name_H-M   'P 1'
#
loop_
_entity.id
_entity.type
_entity.pdbx_description
1 polymer ?
#
loop_
_entity_poly.entity_id
_entity_poly.type
_entity_poly.pdbx_seq_one_letter_code
_entity_poly.pdbx_strand_id
1 'polypeptide(L)'
;MERKFLIANALLPRTPIIFCNDVFCHLCGYTRAEIIQKSACLEFLYGPLTSPNAIKDIRLALSDFEEREITMLLYPKDGTTI
;
A
#
# COMPACT_ATOMS: atom_id res chain seq x y z
N MET A 1 1.06 -19.26 -7.48
CA MET A 1 0.52 -18.18 -6.62
C MET A 1 0.47 -16.93 -7.45
N GLU A 2 -0.69 -16.28 -7.57
CA GLU A 2 -0.79 -14.98 -8.25
C GLU A 2 -0.13 -13.89 -7.41
N ARG A 3 0.71 -13.07 -8.05
CA ARG A 3 1.35 -11.92 -7.40
C ARG A 3 0.29 -10.86 -7.11
N LYS A 4 0.31 -10.31 -5.90
CA LYS A 4 -0.58 -9.22 -5.47
C LYS A 4 0.22 -7.94 -5.58
N PHE A 5 -0.20 -7.01 -6.42
CA PHE A 5 0.59 -5.80 -6.66
C PHE A 5 -0.28 -4.63 -7.11
N LEU A 6 0.31 -3.45 -6.95
CA LEU A 6 -0.17 -2.18 -7.45
C LEU A 6 0.97 -1.44 -8.15
N ILE A 7 0.64 -0.42 -8.92
CA ILE A 7 1.60 0.48 -9.56
C ILE A 7 1.18 1.90 -9.22
N ALA A 8 2.14 2.74 -8.89
CA ALA A 8 1.92 4.15 -8.54
C ALA A 8 2.78 5.08 -9.38
N ASN A 9 2.33 6.33 -9.51
CA ASN A 9 3.09 7.35 -10.23
C ASN A 9 4.03 8.09 -9.26
N ALA A 10 5.31 7.71 -9.28
CA ALA A 10 6.34 8.30 -8.42
C ALA A 10 6.65 9.78 -8.74
N LEU A 11 6.23 10.28 -9.92
CA LEU A 11 6.47 11.67 -10.34
C LEU A 11 5.43 12.66 -9.80
N LEU A 12 4.34 12.16 -9.20
CA LEU A 12 3.29 12.99 -8.64
C LEU A 12 3.37 13.06 -7.11
N PRO A 13 2.96 14.19 -6.49
CA PRO A 13 2.90 14.31 -5.04
C PRO A 13 2.08 13.18 -4.41
N ARG A 14 2.57 12.64 -3.28
CA ARG A 14 1.97 11.51 -2.55
C ARG A 14 1.95 10.17 -3.31
N THR A 15 2.67 10.07 -4.43
CA THR A 15 2.86 8.82 -5.19
C THR A 15 1.54 8.05 -5.41
N PRO A 16 0.56 8.66 -6.11
CA PRO A 16 -0.78 8.10 -6.24
C PRO A 16 -0.77 6.77 -6.99
N ILE A 17 -1.53 5.81 -6.50
CA ILE A 17 -1.76 4.51 -7.13
C ILE A 17 -2.53 4.71 -8.44
N ILE A 18 -1.97 4.23 -9.55
CA ILE A 18 -2.55 4.31 -10.91
C ILE A 18 -3.08 2.96 -11.39
N PHE A 19 -2.69 1.86 -10.75
CA PHE A 19 -3.18 0.51 -11.06
C PHE A 19 -3.12 -0.40 -9.84
N CYS A 20 -4.08 -1.31 -9.70
CA CYS A 20 -4.00 -2.47 -8.80
C CYS A 20 -4.73 -3.66 -9.42
N ASN A 21 -4.17 -4.86 -9.25
CA ASN A 21 -4.79 -6.08 -9.77
C ASN A 21 -5.95 -6.57 -8.90
N ASP A 22 -6.81 -7.43 -9.44
CA ASP A 22 -7.99 -7.93 -8.72
C ASP A 22 -7.61 -8.68 -7.44
N VAL A 23 -6.49 -9.41 -7.46
CA VAL A 23 -6.01 -10.16 -6.30
C VAL A 23 -5.59 -9.25 -5.15
N PHE A 24 -5.01 -8.08 -5.44
CA PHE A 24 -4.73 -7.07 -4.42
C PHE A 24 -6.04 -6.47 -3.85
N CYS A 25 -7.01 -6.18 -4.71
CA CYS A 25 -8.33 -5.68 -4.29
C CYS A 25 -9.02 -6.67 -3.33
N HIS A 26 -9.02 -7.96 -3.68
CA HIS A 26 -9.58 -9.01 -2.83
C HIS A 26 -8.83 -9.14 -1.50
N LEU A 27 -7.50 -9.01 -1.49
CA LEU A 27 -6.70 -9.08 -0.26
C LEU A 27 -7.07 -7.98 0.72
N CYS A 28 -7.22 -6.74 0.26
CA CYS A 28 -7.44 -5.61 1.15
C CYS A 28 -8.94 -5.30 1.37
N GLY A 29 -9.84 -5.93 0.61
CA GLY A 29 -11.28 -5.71 0.71
C GLY A 29 -11.76 -4.36 0.15
N TYR A 30 -10.90 -3.63 -0.55
CA TYR A 30 -11.27 -2.38 -1.22
C TYR A 30 -11.51 -2.62 -2.71
N THR A 31 -12.49 -1.92 -3.26
CA THR A 31 -12.68 -1.89 -4.71
C THR A 31 -11.54 -1.12 -5.38
N ARG A 32 -11.25 -1.43 -6.64
CA ARG A 32 -10.26 -0.69 -7.42
C ARG A 32 -10.52 0.82 -7.43
N ALA A 33 -11.78 1.23 -7.56
CA ALA A 33 -12.17 2.63 -7.55
C ALA A 33 -11.82 3.34 -6.23
N GLU A 34 -11.87 2.62 -5.10
CA GLU A 34 -11.44 3.15 -3.81
C GLU A 34 -9.92 3.22 -3.70
N ILE A 35 -9.17 2.33 -4.35
CA ILE A 35 -7.70 2.26 -4.25
C ILE A 35 -7.00 3.28 -5.15
N ILE A 36 -7.51 3.50 -6.37
CA ILE A 36 -6.92 4.43 -7.34
C ILE A 36 -6.86 5.84 -6.74
N GLN A 37 -5.77 6.57 -7.01
CA GLN A 37 -5.42 7.88 -6.44
C GLN A 37 -5.07 7.90 -4.94
N LYS A 38 -5.20 6.79 -4.19
CA LYS A 38 -4.63 6.71 -2.84
C LYS A 38 -3.10 6.66 -2.90
N SER A 39 -2.45 7.02 -1.79
CA SER A 39 -0.99 7.02 -1.66
C SER A 39 -0.43 5.59 -1.73
N ALA A 40 0.71 5.42 -2.41
CA ALA A 40 1.48 4.17 -2.42
C ALA A 40 2.08 3.82 -1.05
N CYS A 41 2.05 4.74 -0.08
CA CYS A 41 2.39 4.42 1.31
C CYS A 41 1.35 3.51 1.98
N LEU A 42 0.18 3.28 1.38
CA LEU A 42 -0.89 2.42 1.91
C LEU A 42 -1.52 2.91 3.22
N GLU A 43 -1.58 4.23 3.45
CA GLU A 43 -2.11 4.83 4.69
C GLU A 43 -3.53 4.37 5.05
N PHE A 44 -4.33 3.98 4.05
CA PHE A 44 -5.69 3.47 4.21
C PHE A 44 -5.76 2.02 4.74
N LEU A 45 -4.62 1.34 4.85
CA LEU A 45 -4.48 -0.01 5.40
C LEU A 45 -3.74 0.00 6.74
N TYR A 46 -3.41 1.16 7.29
CA TYR A 46 -2.77 1.24 8.60
C TYR A 46 -3.81 1.03 9.71
N GLY A 47 -3.35 0.49 10.84
CA GLY A 47 -4.17 0.35 12.04
C GLY A 47 -3.32 0.39 13.31
N PRO A 48 -3.93 0.06 14.47
CA PRO A 48 -3.35 0.34 15.78
C PRO A 48 -1.97 -0.28 16.04
N LEU A 49 -1.69 -1.44 15.43
CA LEU A 49 -0.44 -2.17 15.61
C LEU A 49 0.48 -2.08 14.39
N THR A 50 0.15 -1.24 13.40
CA THR A 50 1.04 -0.98 12.27
C THR A 50 2.30 -0.27 12.76
N SER A 51 3.47 -0.89 12.56
CA SER A 51 4.75 -0.40 13.07
C SER A 51 5.09 1.00 12.55
N PRO A 52 5.36 1.99 13.43
CA PRO A 52 5.82 3.32 13.01
C PRO A 52 7.13 3.29 12.22
N ASN A 53 8.01 2.32 12.53
CA ASN A 53 9.27 2.16 11.79
C ASN A 53 9.00 1.67 10.36
N ALA A 54 8.11 0.71 10.16
CA ALA A 54 7.73 0.25 8.82
C ALA A 54 7.08 1.36 7.98
N ILE A 55 6.25 2.21 8.60
CA ILE A 55 5.68 3.41 7.96
C ILE A 55 6.79 4.37 7.52
N LYS A 56 7.81 4.58 8.37
CA LYS A 56 8.95 5.42 8.03
C LYS A 56 9.75 4.82 6.86
N ASP A 57 10.01 3.52 6.91
CA ASP A 57 10.81 2.82 5.91
C ASP A 57 10.16 2.86 4.52
N ILE A 58 8.84 2.67 4.43
CA ILE A 58 8.13 2.74 3.13
C ILE A 58 8.12 4.16 2.58
N ARG A 59 7.97 5.17 3.44
CA ARG A 59 8.05 6.58 3.03
C ARG A 59 9.43 6.94 2.48
N LEU A 60 10.49 6.48 3.15
CA LEU A 60 11.87 6.71 2.70
C LEU A 60 12.14 5.98 1.38
N ALA A 61 11.79 4.70 1.27
CA ALA A 61 12.00 3.93 0.04
C ALA A 61 11.33 4.59 -1.19
N LEU A 62 10.09 5.08 -1.02
CA LEU A 62 9.37 5.78 -2.07
C LEU A 62 9.95 7.18 -2.40
N SER A 63 10.57 7.85 -1.43
CA SER A 63 11.16 9.19 -1.62
C SER A 63 12.56 9.13 -2.23
N ASP A 64 13.33 8.10 -1.87
CA ASP A 64 14.72 7.91 -2.31
C ASP A 64 14.81 7.09 -3.62
N PHE A 65 13.67 6.63 -4.15
CA PHE A 65 13.57 5.77 -5.35
C PHE A 65 14.37 4.47 -5.22
N GLU A 66 14.39 3.89 -4.01
CA GLU A 66 15.15 2.68 -3.70
C GLU A 66 14.23 1.45 -3.62
N GLU A 67 14.71 0.33 -4.17
CA GLU A 67 14.08 -0.97 -3.92
C GLU A 67 14.33 -1.39 -2.46
N ARG A 68 13.25 -1.74 -1.75
CA ARG A 68 13.32 -2.16 -0.35
C ARG A 68 12.26 -3.22 -0.04
N GLU A 69 12.67 -4.21 0.74
CA GLU A 69 11.77 -5.20 1.34
C GLU A 69 11.39 -4.74 2.76
N ILE A 70 10.09 -4.67 3.04
CA ILE A 70 9.55 -4.18 4.31
C ILE A 70 8.44 -5.12 4.78
N THR A 71 8.55 -5.61 6.01
CA THR A 71 7.48 -6.38 6.66
C THR A 71 6.62 -5.45 7.49
N MET A 72 5.31 -5.46 7.25
CA MET A 72 4.37 -4.52 7.84
C MET A 72 3.01 -5.18 8.10
N LEU A 73 2.43 -4.92 9.27
CA LEU A 73 1.08 -5.35 9.62
C LEU A 73 0.05 -4.35 9.07
N LEU A 74 -0.89 -4.84 8.27
CA LEU A 74 -1.91 -4.04 7.59
C LEU A 74 -3.33 -4.52 7.94
N TYR A 75 -4.31 -3.66 7.71
CA TYR A 75 -5.71 -3.84 8.07
C TYR A 75 -6.61 -3.68 6.84
N PRO A 76 -7.06 -4.79 6.25
CA PRO A 76 -8.18 -4.81 5.31
C PRO A 76 -9.41 -4.04 5.78
N LYS A 77 -10.26 -3.71 4.82
CA LYS A 77 -11.50 -2.93 5.03
C LYS A 77 -12.45 -3.55 6.06
N ASP A 78 -12.48 -4.88 6.15
CA ASP A 78 -13.32 -5.63 7.09
C ASP A 78 -12.69 -5.76 8.50
N GLY A 79 -11.47 -5.26 8.70
CA GLY A 79 -10.75 -5.30 9.97
C GLY A 79 -10.00 -6.60 10.26
N THR A 80 -10.03 -7.59 9.35
CA THR A 80 -9.04 -8.69 9.43
C THR A 80 -7.64 -8.14 9.22
N THR A 81 -6.64 -8.72 9.89
CA THR A 81 -5.24 -8.27 9.77
C THR A 81 -4.49 -9.10 8.73
N ILE A 82 -3.64 -8.47 7.91
CA ILE A 82 -2.80 -9.12 6.89
C ILE A 82 -1.33 -8.73 7.00
#